data_AF-A0A3R6YKP8-F1
#
_entry.id   AF-A0A3R6YKP8-F1
#
_cell.length_a   1.000
_cell.length_b   1.000
_cell.length_c   1.000
_cell.angle_alpha   90.00
_cell.angle_beta   90.00
_cell.angle_gamma   90.00
#
_symmetry.space_group_name_H-M   'P 1'
#
loop_
_entity.id
_entity.type
_entity.pdbx_description
1 polymer ?
#
loop_
_entity_poly.entity_id
_entity_poly.type
_entity_poly.pdbx_seq_one_letter_code
_entity_poly.pdbx_strand_id
1 'polypeptide(L)'
;MQHLNSNSLIQNNKVKINSSDNQELINLQFDAHKYPQNYAIINNNQPEFSQAAQKRLQVMRSGNNLQAYLNQSNDQQDTLYNNLDQLGRAQAVTSFVRYRDIVKHSGKVMKRPPFPSSTRISGEYLDGQYNAQQQQWYGHQSNNKMVQLSSYRGYLYNKSHLLAWSLGGTMKTNNVVLGTRAQNVGTNNQNNPGGMAYSETRVRNFLKTHQQEVIFYQAIPVYADNELVPRGVHVLAQSVHDPQALQINVWTFNTQAGVKINYHTGQATTN
;
A
#
# COMPACT_ATOMS: atom_id res chain seq x y z
N MET A 1 38.56 -1.14 21.35
CA MET A 1 38.56 -1.84 20.05
C MET A 1 37.19 -1.68 19.42
N GLN A 2 37.16 -0.88 18.35
CA GLN A 2 36.13 -0.59 17.35
C GLN A 2 34.65 -0.84 17.71
N HIS A 3 33.93 0.25 17.96
CA HIS A 3 32.50 0.38 17.75
C HIS A 3 32.16 0.11 16.28
N LEU A 4 31.35 -0.91 16.01
CA LEU A 4 30.78 -1.16 14.69
C LEU A 4 29.67 -0.13 14.43
N ASN A 5 30.02 0.90 13.65
CA ASN A 5 29.07 1.78 12.99
C ASN A 5 28.14 0.93 12.10
N SER A 6 26.85 0.87 12.43
CA SER A 6 25.78 0.33 11.60
C SER A 6 25.39 1.28 10.44
N ASN A 7 26.39 1.86 9.79
CA ASN A 7 26.25 2.67 8.59
C ASN A 7 26.96 1.98 7.42
N SER A 8 26.35 0.94 6.86
CA SER A 8 26.65 0.52 5.49
C SER A 8 25.43 -0.14 4.85
N LEU A 9 25.11 0.29 3.62
CA LEU A 9 24.02 -0.13 2.73
C LEU A 9 22.68 0.63 2.75
N ILE A 10 22.66 1.92 3.12
CA ILE A 10 21.62 2.83 2.57
C ILE A 10 22.15 3.37 1.24
N GLN A 11 22.06 2.57 0.17
CA GLN A 11 22.18 3.12 -1.19
C GLN A 11 21.01 4.08 -1.44
N ASN A 12 21.27 5.12 -2.24
CA ASN A 12 20.48 6.34 -2.42
C ASN A 12 19.07 6.11 -3.01
N ASN A 13 18.15 5.51 -2.23
CA ASN A 13 16.76 5.29 -2.62
C ASN A 13 15.86 6.50 -2.36
N LYS A 14 16.45 7.65 -2.01
CA LYS A 14 15.73 8.89 -1.70
C LYS A 14 15.53 9.71 -2.97
N VAL A 15 14.30 10.13 -3.21
CA VAL A 15 13.93 11.04 -4.31
C VAL A 15 13.18 12.22 -3.71
N LYS A 16 13.47 13.43 -4.21
CA LYS A 16 12.70 14.64 -3.88
C LYS A 16 11.75 14.91 -5.04
N ILE A 17 10.45 14.98 -4.77
CA ILE A 17 9.40 15.19 -5.77
C ILE A 17 8.24 16.00 -5.18
N ASN A 18 7.54 16.76 -6.01
CA ASN A 18 6.23 17.30 -5.68
C ASN A 18 5.15 16.24 -5.95
N SER A 19 4.62 15.63 -4.89
CA SER A 19 3.58 14.60 -5.01
C SER A 19 2.16 15.16 -5.11
N SER A 20 1.95 16.48 -5.16
CA SER A 20 0.60 17.07 -5.24
C SER A 20 -0.18 16.63 -6.48
N ASP A 21 0.53 16.39 -7.59
CA ASP A 21 -0.10 16.19 -8.90
C ASP A 21 0.13 14.77 -9.46
N ASN A 22 0.70 13.86 -8.66
CA ASN A 22 1.03 12.47 -9.02
C ASN A 22 1.94 12.25 -10.25
N GLN A 23 2.12 13.24 -11.13
CA GLN A 23 2.86 13.11 -12.39
C GLN A 23 4.33 12.77 -12.17
N GLU A 24 4.97 13.36 -11.15
CA GLU A 24 6.35 13.04 -10.82
C GLU A 24 6.52 11.60 -10.30
N LEU A 25 5.51 11.06 -9.60
CA LEU A 25 5.49 9.65 -9.19
C LEU A 25 5.33 8.72 -10.41
N ILE A 26 4.44 9.08 -11.34
CA ILE A 26 4.21 8.33 -12.60
C ILE A 26 5.49 8.29 -13.44
N ASN A 27 6.22 9.40 -13.50
CA ASN A 27 7.45 9.53 -14.28
C ASN A 27 8.67 8.87 -13.61
N LEU A 28 8.57 8.52 -12.32
CA LEU A 28 9.65 7.84 -11.62
C LEU A 28 9.79 6.40 -12.13
N GLN A 29 10.85 6.15 -12.91
CA GLN A 29 11.10 4.84 -13.50
C GLN A 29 11.69 3.86 -12.48
N PHE A 30 11.19 2.62 -12.52
CA PHE A 30 11.76 1.52 -11.76
C PHE A 30 13.11 1.10 -12.34
N ASP A 31 14.09 0.95 -11.46
CA ASP A 31 15.41 0.43 -11.72
C ASP A 31 15.72 -0.56 -10.60
N ALA A 32 16.01 -1.82 -10.94
CA ALA A 32 16.22 -2.88 -9.95
C ALA A 32 17.53 -2.73 -9.17
N HIS A 33 18.52 -2.02 -9.70
CA HIS A 33 19.76 -1.71 -9.00
C HIS A 33 19.55 -0.56 -8.02
N LYS A 34 18.76 0.45 -8.41
CA LYS A 34 18.44 1.59 -7.53
C LYS A 34 17.35 1.27 -6.50
N TYR A 35 16.38 0.45 -6.86
CA TYR A 35 15.22 0.13 -6.00
C TYR A 35 15.06 -1.39 -5.85
N PRO A 36 16.05 -2.11 -5.28
CA PRO A 36 16.06 -3.57 -5.24
C PRO A 36 14.89 -4.18 -4.46
N GLN A 37 14.29 -3.40 -3.55
CA GLN A 37 13.11 -3.79 -2.78
C GLN A 37 11.80 -3.25 -3.36
N ASN A 38 11.81 -2.76 -4.60
CA ASN A 38 10.64 -2.33 -5.34
C ASN A 38 9.86 -1.18 -4.66
N TYR A 39 10.59 -0.28 -4.00
CA TYR A 39 10.08 0.99 -3.48
C TYR A 39 11.16 2.07 -3.50
N ALA A 40 10.74 3.33 -3.52
CA ALA A 40 11.57 4.52 -3.35
C ALA A 40 11.11 5.31 -2.12
N ILE A 41 12.07 5.86 -1.36
CA ILE A 41 11.78 6.80 -0.28
C ILE A 41 11.61 8.18 -0.89
N ILE A 42 10.53 8.88 -0.54
CA ILE A 42 10.16 10.17 -1.10
C ILE A 42 10.34 11.26 -0.05
N ASN A 43 10.82 12.44 -0.46
CA ASN A 43 10.91 13.66 0.37
C ASN A 43 11.51 13.41 1.76
N ASN A 44 12.66 12.72 1.81
CA ASN A 44 13.33 12.35 3.05
C ASN A 44 12.43 11.59 4.05
N ASN A 45 11.49 10.81 3.51
CA ASN A 45 10.50 10.03 4.24
C ASN A 45 9.48 10.88 5.02
N GLN A 46 9.43 12.20 4.80
CA GLN A 46 8.51 13.14 5.43
C GLN A 46 7.13 13.08 4.73
N PRO A 47 6.04 12.72 5.42
CA PRO A 47 4.75 12.60 4.77
C PRO A 47 4.10 13.96 4.46
N GLU A 48 3.64 14.11 3.23
CA GLU A 48 2.90 15.29 2.76
C GLU A 48 1.46 14.88 2.43
N PHE A 49 0.57 15.05 3.41
CA PHE A 49 -0.84 14.68 3.25
C PHE A 49 -1.62 15.72 2.45
N SER A 50 -2.62 15.28 1.69
CA SER A 50 -3.58 16.19 1.04
C SER A 50 -4.36 17.00 2.08
N GLN A 51 -4.92 18.15 1.67
CA GLN A 51 -5.69 19.03 2.57
C GLN A 51 -6.82 18.28 3.30
N ALA A 52 -7.54 17.40 2.60
CA ALA A 52 -8.60 16.59 3.20
C ALA A 52 -8.06 15.62 4.27
N ALA A 53 -6.93 14.97 4.01
CA ALA A 53 -6.28 14.09 4.96
C ALA A 53 -5.70 14.85 6.16
N GLN A 54 -5.10 16.02 5.93
CA GLN A 54 -4.63 16.92 6.99
C GLN A 54 -5.79 17.35 7.91
N LYS A 55 -6.94 17.72 7.35
CA LYS A 55 -8.14 18.07 8.13
C LYS A 55 -8.60 16.91 9.00
N ARG A 56 -8.64 15.68 8.45
CA ARG A 56 -9.00 14.48 9.22
C ARG A 56 -8.03 14.22 10.37
N LEU A 57 -6.73 14.39 10.14
CA LEU A 57 -5.72 14.27 11.18
C LEU A 57 -5.85 15.36 12.25
N GLN A 58 -6.09 16.61 11.86
CA GLN A 58 -6.31 17.73 12.78
C GLN A 58 -7.52 17.46 13.69
N VAL A 59 -8.62 16.92 13.14
CA VAL A 59 -9.78 16.53 13.94
C VAL A 59 -9.39 15.47 14.97
N MET A 60 -8.65 14.43 14.58
CA MET A 60 -8.19 13.40 15.54
C MET A 60 -7.30 13.98 16.66
N ARG A 61 -6.48 14.99 16.35
CA ARG A 61 -5.62 15.69 17.33
C ARG A 61 -6.36 16.69 18.21
N SER A 62 -7.58 17.08 17.85
CA SER A 62 -8.30 18.15 18.55
C SER A 62 -8.90 17.66 19.86
N GLY A 63 -8.73 18.45 20.93
CA GLY A 63 -9.32 18.16 22.24
C GLY A 63 -8.93 16.78 22.77
N ASN A 64 -9.91 15.99 23.18
CA ASN A 64 -9.73 14.63 23.71
C ASN A 64 -9.98 13.52 22.66
N ASN A 65 -10.10 13.85 21.37
CA ASN A 65 -10.51 12.88 20.34
C ASN A 65 -9.57 11.69 20.24
N LEU A 66 -8.25 11.91 20.26
CA LEU A 66 -7.26 10.83 20.27
C LEU A 66 -7.43 9.90 21.48
N GLN A 67 -7.58 10.48 22.67
CA GLN A 67 -7.79 9.71 23.91
C GLN A 67 -9.11 8.95 23.88
N ALA A 68 -10.18 9.57 23.37
CA ALA A 68 -11.46 8.91 23.17
C ALA A 68 -11.35 7.75 22.20
N TYR A 69 -10.63 7.90 21.07
CA TYR A 69 -10.39 6.85 20.09
C TYR A 69 -9.57 5.68 20.65
N LEU A 70 -8.57 5.97 21.48
CA LEU A 70 -7.83 4.96 22.23
C LEU A 70 -8.71 4.26 23.28
N ASN A 71 -9.66 4.95 23.89
CA ASN A 71 -10.52 4.39 24.95
C ASN A 71 -11.82 3.76 24.44
N GLN A 72 -12.09 3.77 23.13
CA GLN A 72 -13.27 3.13 22.56
C GLN A 72 -13.36 1.66 23.00
N SER A 73 -14.54 1.25 23.47
CA SER A 73 -14.82 -0.13 23.88
C SER A 73 -15.13 -1.04 22.69
N ASN A 74 -15.57 -0.48 21.56
CA ASN A 74 -15.78 -1.22 20.33
C ASN A 74 -14.46 -1.33 19.53
N ASP A 75 -14.37 -2.38 18.72
CA ASP A 75 -13.22 -2.62 17.84
C ASP A 75 -13.34 -1.87 16.50
N GLN A 76 -14.10 -0.78 16.44
CA GLN A 76 -14.24 -0.04 15.19
C GLN A 76 -12.96 0.75 14.94
N GLN A 77 -12.26 0.40 13.87
CA GLN A 77 -11.12 1.15 13.38
C GLN A 77 -11.63 2.29 12.49
N ASP A 78 -11.16 3.51 12.71
CA ASP A 78 -11.53 4.66 11.91
C ASP A 78 -10.78 4.64 10.57
N THR A 79 -11.38 3.95 9.60
CA THR A 79 -10.86 3.80 8.24
C THR A 79 -11.82 4.35 7.21
N LEU A 80 -11.34 5.27 6.40
CA LEU A 80 -12.00 5.76 5.20
C LEU A 80 -11.49 4.97 3.99
N TYR A 81 -12.36 4.14 3.42
CA TYR A 81 -12.17 3.56 2.10
C TYR A 81 -12.91 4.42 1.09
N ASN A 82 -12.19 5.07 0.18
CA ASN A 82 -12.85 5.80 -0.90
C ASN A 82 -13.64 4.84 -1.79
N ASN A 83 -14.74 5.33 -2.36
CA ASN A 83 -15.47 4.59 -3.39
C ASN A 83 -14.58 4.36 -4.62
N LEU A 84 -14.92 3.37 -5.44
CA LEU A 84 -14.27 3.22 -6.73
C LEU A 84 -14.58 4.46 -7.59
N ASP A 85 -13.65 4.83 -8.45
CA ASP A 85 -13.91 5.91 -9.40
C ASP A 85 -14.84 5.47 -10.55
N GLN A 86 -15.05 6.36 -11.52
CA GLN A 86 -15.93 6.10 -12.67
C GLN A 86 -15.43 4.95 -13.56
N LEU A 87 -14.15 4.62 -13.48
CA LEU A 87 -13.54 3.47 -14.17
C LEU A 87 -13.48 2.24 -13.24
N GLY A 88 -14.13 2.25 -12.08
CA GLY A 88 -14.14 1.12 -11.17
C GLY A 88 -12.78 0.83 -10.53
N ARG A 89 -11.90 1.83 -10.43
CA ARG A 89 -10.57 1.69 -9.86
C ARG A 89 -10.59 2.03 -8.38
N ALA A 90 -9.90 1.22 -7.57
CA ALA A 90 -9.72 1.51 -6.15
C ALA A 90 -9.03 2.87 -5.96
N GLN A 91 -9.49 3.62 -4.97
CA GLN A 91 -8.98 4.96 -4.66
C GLN A 91 -8.26 4.93 -3.31
N ALA A 92 -7.81 6.10 -2.83
CA ALA A 92 -7.07 6.20 -1.59
C ALA A 92 -7.80 5.56 -0.39
N VAL A 93 -7.03 4.88 0.47
CA VAL A 93 -7.49 4.39 1.77
C VAL A 93 -6.74 5.15 2.85
N THR A 94 -7.47 5.68 3.83
CA THR A 94 -6.91 6.45 4.96
C THR A 94 -7.40 5.85 6.28
N SER A 95 -6.49 5.56 7.21
CA SER A 95 -6.82 4.86 8.46
C SER A 95 -6.06 5.41 9.66
N PHE A 96 -6.70 5.37 10.82
CA PHE A 96 -6.05 5.51 12.12
C PHE A 96 -5.80 4.12 12.72
N VAL A 97 -4.58 3.61 12.55
CA VAL A 97 -4.21 2.25 12.96
C VAL A 97 -3.73 2.25 14.41
N ARG A 98 -4.30 1.39 15.25
CA ARG A 98 -3.89 1.16 16.65
C ARG A 98 -3.21 -0.20 16.81
N TYR A 99 -2.52 -0.38 17.93
CA TYR A 99 -1.95 -1.68 18.28
C TYR A 99 -3.01 -2.79 18.38
N ARG A 100 -4.19 -2.50 18.95
CA ARG A 100 -5.28 -3.49 19.05
C ARG A 100 -5.77 -3.99 17.70
N ASP A 101 -5.75 -3.15 16.67
CA ASP A 101 -6.19 -3.52 15.32
C ASP A 101 -5.23 -4.57 14.74
N ILE A 102 -3.92 -4.45 15.02
CA ILE A 102 -2.89 -5.43 14.66
C ILE A 102 -3.07 -6.74 15.44
N VAL A 103 -3.30 -6.68 16.75
CA VAL A 103 -3.50 -7.86 17.59
C VAL A 103 -4.71 -8.67 17.12
N LYS A 104 -5.83 -7.98 16.88
CA LYS A 104 -7.07 -8.58 16.39
C LYS A 104 -6.89 -9.32 15.07
N HIS A 105 -6.11 -8.76 14.14
CA HIS A 105 -5.87 -9.35 12.83
C HIS A 105 -4.62 -10.23 12.77
N SER A 106 -4.01 -10.52 13.93
CA SER A 106 -2.91 -11.48 14.01
C SER A 106 -3.43 -12.89 13.72
N GLY A 107 -2.60 -13.72 13.08
CA GLY A 107 -2.98 -15.12 12.78
C GLY A 107 -3.24 -15.98 14.02
N LYS A 108 -2.84 -15.52 15.22
CA LYS A 108 -3.15 -16.14 16.51
C LYS A 108 -4.58 -15.87 16.98
N VAL A 109 -5.15 -14.71 16.60
CA VAL A 109 -6.48 -14.26 17.04
C VAL A 109 -7.51 -14.49 15.94
N MET A 110 -7.17 -14.16 14.70
CA MET A 110 -8.08 -14.26 13.56
C MET A 110 -7.35 -14.77 12.32
N LYS A 111 -7.81 -15.91 11.81
CA LYS A 111 -7.36 -16.41 10.51
C LYS A 111 -7.80 -15.44 9.43
N ARG A 112 -6.87 -15.06 8.55
CA ARG A 112 -7.19 -14.21 7.40
C ARG A 112 -8.24 -14.90 6.51
N PRO A 113 -9.39 -14.27 6.24
CA PRO A 113 -10.37 -14.83 5.31
C PRO A 113 -9.82 -14.81 3.88
N PRO A 114 -10.29 -15.72 3.00
CA PRO A 114 -10.03 -15.60 1.58
C PRO A 114 -10.70 -14.34 1.03
N PHE A 115 -10.26 -13.88 -0.14
CA PHE A 115 -10.99 -12.84 -0.85
C PHE A 115 -12.38 -13.36 -1.26
N PRO A 116 -13.47 -12.64 -0.93
CA PRO A 116 -14.80 -12.95 -1.45
C PRO A 116 -14.81 -12.95 -2.98
N SER A 117 -15.65 -13.77 -3.60
CA SER A 117 -15.84 -13.81 -5.07
C SER A 117 -16.35 -12.50 -5.67
N SER A 118 -16.91 -11.62 -4.84
CA SER A 118 -17.29 -10.23 -5.17
C SER A 118 -16.11 -9.26 -5.20
N THR A 119 -14.93 -9.66 -4.73
CA THR A 119 -13.72 -8.83 -4.79
C THR A 119 -13.15 -8.92 -6.19
N ARG A 120 -13.64 -8.10 -7.11
CA ARG A 120 -13.23 -8.11 -8.52
C ARG A 120 -12.76 -6.72 -8.92
N ILE A 121 -11.51 -6.63 -9.35
CA ILE A 121 -10.77 -5.35 -9.42
C ILE A 121 -10.47 -4.94 -10.86
N SER A 122 -10.21 -3.65 -11.06
CA SER A 122 -9.82 -3.10 -12.35
C SER A 122 -8.54 -3.76 -12.89
N GLY A 123 -8.54 -4.08 -14.19
CA GLY A 123 -7.42 -4.72 -14.89
C GLY A 123 -7.25 -6.23 -14.63
N GLU A 124 -8.07 -6.85 -13.78
CA GLU A 124 -7.93 -8.29 -13.45
C GLU A 124 -8.21 -9.21 -14.65
N TYR A 125 -9.11 -8.80 -15.54
CA TYR A 125 -9.57 -9.60 -16.68
C TYR A 125 -9.27 -8.87 -18.00
N LEU A 126 -8.80 -9.63 -18.99
CA LEU A 126 -8.56 -9.14 -20.35
C LEU A 126 -9.87 -8.70 -21.01
N ASP A 127 -10.92 -9.48 -20.79
CA ASP A 127 -12.29 -9.23 -21.24
C ASP A 127 -13.12 -8.49 -20.17
N GLY A 128 -12.44 -7.74 -19.29
CA GLY A 128 -13.05 -7.06 -18.17
C GLY A 128 -14.12 -6.05 -18.58
N GLN A 129 -15.28 -6.10 -17.93
CA GLN A 129 -16.32 -5.09 -18.00
C GLN A 129 -16.70 -4.61 -16.59
N TYR A 130 -16.78 -3.31 -16.41
CA TYR A 130 -17.14 -2.72 -15.13
C TYR A 130 -18.66 -2.53 -15.00
N ASN A 131 -19.24 -3.11 -13.95
CA ASN A 131 -20.62 -2.85 -13.55
C ASN A 131 -20.63 -1.77 -12.45
N ALA A 132 -21.00 -0.55 -12.83
CA ALA A 132 -21.02 0.59 -11.91
C ALA A 132 -22.07 0.45 -10.80
N GLN A 133 -23.21 -0.21 -11.06
CA GLN A 133 -24.26 -0.44 -10.06
C GLN A 133 -23.79 -1.40 -8.96
N GLN A 134 -23.03 -2.42 -9.33
CA GLN A 134 -22.52 -3.44 -8.41
C GLN A 134 -21.13 -3.11 -7.86
N GLN A 135 -20.46 -2.07 -8.39
CA GLN A 135 -19.09 -1.69 -8.05
C GLN A 135 -18.12 -2.87 -8.21
N GLN A 136 -18.28 -3.63 -9.29
CA GLN A 136 -17.54 -4.87 -9.55
C GLN A 136 -17.14 -4.99 -11.02
N TRP A 137 -15.94 -5.50 -11.24
CA TRP A 137 -15.49 -5.93 -12.56
C TRP A 137 -15.92 -7.37 -12.85
N TYR A 138 -16.27 -7.71 -14.08
CA TYR A 138 -16.57 -9.07 -14.50
C TYR A 138 -15.77 -9.43 -15.74
N GLY A 139 -15.41 -10.69 -15.88
CA GLY A 139 -14.65 -11.22 -17.00
C GLY A 139 -14.37 -12.71 -16.80
N HIS A 140 -13.99 -13.37 -17.88
CA HIS A 140 -13.71 -14.81 -17.92
C HIS A 140 -12.24 -15.10 -18.17
N GLN A 141 -11.49 -14.16 -18.77
CA GLN A 141 -10.09 -14.33 -19.14
C GLN A 141 -9.19 -13.55 -18.18
N SER A 142 -8.65 -14.24 -17.17
CA SER A 142 -7.73 -13.62 -16.21
C SER A 142 -6.44 -13.14 -16.87
N ASN A 143 -6.00 -11.91 -16.55
CA ASN A 143 -4.67 -11.41 -16.91
C ASN A 143 -3.55 -12.03 -16.05
N ASN A 144 -3.89 -12.69 -14.94
CA ASN A 144 -2.90 -13.26 -14.04
C ASN A 144 -2.39 -14.61 -14.56
N LYS A 145 -1.07 -14.76 -14.59
CA LYS A 145 -0.38 -15.98 -15.04
C LYS A 145 0.87 -16.22 -14.20
N MET A 146 1.31 -17.47 -14.18
CA MET A 146 2.65 -17.79 -13.67
C MET A 146 3.71 -17.25 -14.63
N VAL A 147 4.74 -16.62 -14.08
CA VAL A 147 5.93 -16.19 -14.80
C VAL A 147 7.15 -16.96 -14.28
N GLN A 148 8.09 -17.21 -15.17
CA GLN A 148 9.39 -17.81 -14.87
C GLN A 148 10.47 -16.78 -15.19
N LEU A 149 11.03 -16.16 -14.17
CA LEU A 149 12.05 -15.12 -14.24
C LEU A 149 13.32 -15.64 -13.56
N SER A 150 14.46 -14.96 -13.78
CA SER A 150 15.76 -15.35 -13.20
C SER A 150 15.74 -15.48 -11.68
N SER A 151 15.02 -14.59 -10.98
CA SER A 151 14.95 -14.53 -9.52
C SER A 151 13.56 -14.84 -8.95
N TYR A 152 12.58 -15.21 -9.78
CA TYR A 152 11.20 -15.40 -9.34
C TYR A 152 10.42 -16.39 -10.22
N ARG A 153 9.72 -17.32 -9.57
CA ARG A 153 8.73 -18.20 -10.21
C ARG A 153 7.43 -18.17 -9.43
N GLY A 154 6.33 -17.82 -10.09
CA GLY A 154 5.00 -17.80 -9.47
C GLY A 154 4.03 -16.87 -10.21
N TYR A 155 2.83 -16.72 -9.66
CA TYR A 155 1.82 -15.82 -10.22
C TYR A 155 2.29 -14.36 -10.17
N LEU A 156 2.23 -13.68 -11.33
CA LEU A 156 2.65 -12.30 -11.46
C LEU A 156 1.88 -11.37 -10.52
N TYR A 157 0.55 -11.49 -10.48
CA TYR A 157 -0.30 -10.55 -9.77
C TYR A 157 -0.84 -11.10 -8.45
N ASN A 158 -1.07 -10.18 -7.53
CA ASN A 158 -1.84 -10.34 -6.31
C ASN A 158 -2.96 -9.31 -6.28
N LYS A 159 -4.06 -9.63 -5.58
CA LYS A 159 -4.94 -8.59 -5.03
C LYS A 159 -4.19 -7.92 -3.88
N SER A 160 -3.41 -6.91 -4.22
CA SER A 160 -2.50 -6.21 -3.33
C SER A 160 -3.27 -5.21 -2.49
N HIS A 161 -3.14 -5.27 -1.16
CA HIS A 161 -3.92 -4.41 -0.26
C HIS A 161 -3.37 -2.98 -0.24
N LEU A 162 -4.26 -2.00 -0.13
CA LEU A 162 -3.89 -0.61 0.18
C LEU A 162 -3.68 -0.44 1.69
N LEU A 163 -4.62 -0.95 2.51
CA LEU A 163 -4.43 -1.20 3.93
C LEU A 163 -4.37 -2.71 4.15
N ALA A 164 -3.24 -3.25 4.62
CA ALA A 164 -3.10 -4.68 4.84
C ALA A 164 -4.11 -5.25 5.85
N TRP A 165 -4.50 -6.51 5.65
CA TRP A 165 -5.25 -7.29 6.65
C TRP A 165 -4.61 -7.20 8.05
N SER A 166 -3.28 -7.29 8.12
CA SER A 166 -2.55 -7.21 9.41
C SER A 166 -2.56 -5.83 10.08
N LEU A 167 -3.10 -4.81 9.39
CA LEU A 167 -3.36 -3.46 9.90
C LEU A 167 -4.88 -3.17 10.02
N GLY A 168 -5.73 -4.19 9.86
CA GLY A 168 -7.19 -4.08 9.92
C GLY A 168 -7.89 -3.76 8.59
N GLY A 169 -7.19 -3.95 7.47
CA GLY A 169 -7.76 -3.80 6.13
C GLY A 169 -8.84 -4.82 5.79
N THR A 170 -9.85 -4.40 5.03
CA THR A 170 -10.88 -5.32 4.52
C THR A 170 -10.42 -6.10 3.29
N MET A 171 -11.11 -7.20 2.97
CA MET A 171 -10.91 -7.94 1.71
C MET A 171 -11.68 -7.36 0.52
N LYS A 172 -12.29 -6.17 0.64
CA LYS A 172 -13.21 -5.62 -0.39
C LYS A 172 -12.45 -4.97 -1.55
N THR A 173 -13.12 -4.86 -2.70
CA THR A 173 -12.60 -4.28 -3.95
C THR A 173 -11.94 -2.90 -3.76
N ASN A 174 -12.53 -2.04 -2.95
CA ASN A 174 -12.01 -0.68 -2.69
C ASN A 174 -10.79 -0.63 -1.75
N ASN A 175 -10.25 -1.79 -1.33
CA ASN A 175 -9.02 -1.87 -0.56
C ASN A 175 -7.91 -2.67 -1.27
N VAL A 176 -8.13 -3.06 -2.53
CA VAL A 176 -7.14 -3.85 -3.27
C VAL A 176 -6.95 -3.35 -4.70
N VAL A 177 -5.72 -3.46 -5.18
CA VAL A 177 -5.34 -3.21 -6.59
C VAL A 177 -4.70 -4.44 -7.20
N LEU A 178 -4.66 -4.49 -8.54
CA LEU A 178 -3.91 -5.53 -9.25
C LEU A 178 -2.43 -5.17 -9.16
N GLY A 179 -1.76 -5.69 -8.14
CA GLY A 179 -0.35 -5.41 -7.86
C GLY A 179 0.53 -6.60 -8.26
N THR A 180 1.72 -6.34 -8.81
CA THR A 180 2.71 -7.41 -9.00
C THR A 180 3.12 -8.05 -7.67
N ARG A 181 3.72 -9.24 -7.71
CA ARG A 181 4.28 -9.86 -6.51
C ARG A 181 5.33 -8.97 -5.86
N ALA A 182 6.19 -8.33 -6.65
CA ALA A 182 7.19 -7.38 -6.15
C ALA A 182 6.56 -6.07 -5.61
N GLN A 183 5.47 -5.57 -6.18
CA GLN A 183 4.74 -4.44 -5.61
C GLN A 183 4.17 -4.78 -4.23
N ASN A 184 3.65 -5.98 -4.06
CA ASN A 184 3.06 -6.44 -2.81
C ASN A 184 4.14 -6.65 -1.72
N VAL A 185 5.24 -7.36 -2.01
CA VAL A 185 6.20 -7.79 -0.97
C VAL A 185 7.69 -7.62 -1.31
N GLY A 186 8.03 -6.91 -2.39
CA GLY A 186 9.40 -6.78 -2.87
C GLY A 186 10.03 -8.13 -3.19
N THR A 187 11.24 -8.38 -2.68
CA THR A 187 11.90 -9.69 -2.84
C THR A 187 11.39 -10.74 -1.85
N ASN A 188 10.35 -10.45 -1.06
CA ASN A 188 9.82 -11.31 0.00
C ASN A 188 10.86 -11.67 1.08
N ASN A 189 11.85 -10.81 1.29
CA ASN A 189 12.84 -10.96 2.35
C ASN A 189 12.27 -10.40 3.67
N GLN A 190 12.06 -11.26 4.67
CA GLN A 190 11.50 -10.83 5.95
C GLN A 190 12.42 -9.87 6.73
N ASN A 191 13.74 -9.96 6.52
CA ASN A 191 14.72 -9.08 7.16
C ASN A 191 14.89 -7.75 6.41
N ASN A 192 14.44 -7.69 5.15
CA ASN A 192 14.48 -6.48 4.33
C ASN A 192 13.18 -6.40 3.50
N PRO A 193 12.04 -6.06 4.14
CA PRO A 193 10.75 -6.07 3.48
C PRO A 193 10.71 -5.00 2.38
N GLY A 194 10.12 -5.35 1.24
CA GLY A 194 9.95 -4.46 0.10
C GLY A 194 8.49 -4.29 -0.33
N GLY A 195 8.26 -3.51 -1.38
CA GLY A 195 6.91 -3.16 -1.83
C GLY A 195 6.05 -2.55 -0.72
N MET A 196 4.76 -2.88 -0.70
CA MET A 196 3.84 -2.48 0.37
C MET A 196 4.25 -3.01 1.75
N ALA A 197 4.81 -4.23 1.79
CA ALA A 197 5.21 -4.88 3.03
C ALA A 197 6.27 -4.09 3.83
N TYR A 198 7.05 -3.21 3.19
CA TYR A 198 7.96 -2.28 3.87
C TYR A 198 7.20 -1.39 4.87
N SER A 199 6.26 -0.59 4.36
CA SER A 199 5.49 0.37 5.16
C SER A 199 4.61 -0.34 6.18
N GLU A 200 3.99 -1.46 5.79
CA GLU A 200 3.16 -2.26 6.69
C GLU A 200 3.97 -2.86 7.85
N THR A 201 5.20 -3.30 7.60
CA THR A 201 6.08 -3.84 8.64
C THR A 201 6.59 -2.75 9.57
N ARG A 202 6.94 -1.58 9.04
CA ARG A 202 7.32 -0.39 9.82
C ARG A 202 6.21 -0.01 10.81
N VAL A 203 4.97 0.12 10.35
CA VAL A 203 3.81 0.46 11.18
C VAL A 203 3.56 -0.61 12.25
N ARG A 204 3.56 -1.90 11.88
CA ARG A 204 3.35 -2.99 12.84
C ARG A 204 4.41 -3.02 13.93
N ASN A 205 5.68 -2.89 13.56
CA ASN A 205 6.78 -2.96 14.53
C ASN A 205 6.78 -1.75 15.48
N PHE A 206 6.45 -0.57 14.96
CA PHE A 206 6.32 0.62 15.77
C PHE A 206 5.19 0.48 16.80
N LEU A 207 3.98 0.08 16.39
CA LEU A 207 2.83 -0.07 17.30
C LEU A 207 2.99 -1.21 18.31
N LYS A 208 3.80 -2.25 18.02
CA LYS A 208 4.14 -3.29 19.00
C LYS A 208 4.90 -2.75 20.21
N THR A 209 5.73 -1.74 20.00
CA THR A 209 6.55 -1.10 21.04
C THR A 209 5.91 0.18 21.59
N HIS A 210 4.93 0.75 20.89
CA HIS A 210 4.21 1.98 21.25
C HIS A 210 2.70 1.72 21.27
N GLN A 211 2.23 0.90 22.21
CA GLN A 211 0.87 0.35 22.17
C GLN A 211 -0.25 1.38 22.38
N GLN A 212 0.07 2.54 22.97
CA GLN A 212 -0.84 3.67 23.18
C GLN A 212 -0.79 4.69 22.03
N GLU A 213 0.00 4.44 21.00
CA GLU A 213 0.13 5.34 19.85
C GLU A 213 -0.90 4.99 18.77
N VAL A 214 -1.19 5.97 17.91
CA VAL A 214 -2.04 5.79 16.73
C VAL A 214 -1.26 6.23 15.50
N ILE A 215 -1.28 5.42 14.44
CA ILE A 215 -0.65 5.78 13.17
C ILE A 215 -1.71 6.26 12.19
N PHE A 216 -1.59 7.49 11.71
CA PHE A 216 -2.34 7.98 10.57
C PHE A 216 -1.67 7.46 9.30
N TYR A 217 -2.31 6.49 8.66
CA TYR A 217 -1.81 5.77 7.49
C TYR A 217 -2.66 6.10 6.27
N GLN A 218 -2.04 6.34 5.13
CA GLN A 218 -2.70 6.56 3.86
C GLN A 218 -1.97 5.81 2.73
N ALA A 219 -2.73 5.11 1.90
CA ALA A 219 -2.22 4.46 0.70
C ALA A 219 -3.03 4.93 -0.51
N ILE A 220 -2.34 5.51 -1.50
CA ILE A 220 -2.93 6.14 -2.68
C ILE A 220 -2.47 5.38 -3.91
N PRO A 221 -3.31 4.56 -4.55
CA PRO A 221 -2.98 4.01 -5.86
C PRO A 221 -2.96 5.14 -6.88
N VAL A 222 -1.89 5.23 -7.67
CA VAL A 222 -1.70 6.28 -8.67
C VAL A 222 -1.75 5.68 -10.06
N TYR A 223 -2.64 6.22 -10.89
CA TYR A 223 -2.89 5.80 -12.27
C TYR A 223 -2.46 6.90 -13.23
N ALA A 224 -1.94 6.54 -14.40
CA ALA A 224 -1.83 7.51 -15.49
C ALA A 224 -3.14 7.48 -16.30
N ASP A 225 -3.76 8.64 -16.51
CA ASP A 225 -4.97 8.80 -17.31
C ASP A 225 -6.05 7.75 -16.99
N ASN A 226 -6.47 6.99 -18.01
CA ASN A 226 -7.52 5.98 -17.96
C ASN A 226 -6.98 4.56 -17.72
N GLU A 227 -5.75 4.42 -17.23
CA GLU A 227 -5.19 3.11 -16.91
C GLU A 227 -5.98 2.40 -15.82
N LEU A 228 -6.21 1.11 -15.99
CA LEU A 228 -6.96 0.27 -15.05
C LEU A 228 -6.08 -0.30 -13.93
N VAL A 229 -4.77 -0.39 -14.17
CA VAL A 229 -3.77 -0.87 -13.21
C VAL A 229 -2.92 0.33 -12.76
N PRO A 230 -2.72 0.55 -11.45
CA PRO A 230 -1.94 1.70 -11.01
C PRO A 230 -0.46 1.51 -11.37
N ARG A 231 0.24 2.60 -11.64
CA ARG A 231 1.71 2.63 -11.81
C ARG A 231 2.45 2.30 -10.52
N GLY A 232 1.80 2.51 -9.39
CA GLY A 232 2.31 2.22 -8.05
C GLY A 232 1.34 2.70 -6.98
N VAL A 233 1.75 2.55 -5.73
CA VAL A 233 1.00 3.06 -4.58
C VAL A 233 1.91 3.98 -3.78
N HIS A 234 1.44 5.20 -3.55
CA HIS A 234 2.08 6.17 -2.67
C HIS A 234 1.59 5.95 -1.24
N VAL A 235 2.50 5.59 -0.34
CA VAL A 235 2.20 5.26 1.04
C VAL A 235 2.76 6.33 1.95
N LEU A 236 1.87 6.95 2.73
CA LEU A 236 2.15 7.97 3.72
C LEU A 236 1.76 7.44 5.10
N ALA A 237 2.60 7.66 6.10
CA ALA A 237 2.19 7.41 7.48
C ALA A 237 2.93 8.31 8.47
N GLN A 238 2.23 8.69 9.54
CA GLN A 238 2.88 9.27 10.72
C GLN A 238 2.19 8.89 12.02
N SER A 239 2.93 8.94 13.13
CA SER A 239 2.28 8.93 14.44
C SER A 239 1.40 10.17 14.62
N VAL A 240 0.24 9.97 15.24
CA VAL A 240 -0.71 11.04 15.49
C VAL A 240 -0.21 11.93 16.61
N HIS A 241 0.26 11.38 17.72
CA HIS A 241 0.71 12.14 18.89
C HIS A 241 2.13 12.71 18.72
N ASP A 242 3.09 11.90 18.28
CA ASP A 242 4.46 12.34 17.99
C ASP A 242 4.82 12.11 16.50
N PRO A 243 4.60 13.12 15.64
CA PRO A 243 4.86 13.03 14.20
C PRO A 243 6.29 12.60 13.84
N GLN A 244 7.28 12.82 14.72
CA GLN A 244 8.68 12.50 14.46
C GLN A 244 9.02 11.05 14.84
N ALA A 245 8.24 10.41 15.71
CA ALA A 245 8.48 9.04 16.16
C ALA A 245 8.33 8.00 15.04
N LEU A 246 7.40 8.24 14.10
CA LEU A 246 7.27 7.46 12.88
C LEU A 246 6.88 8.37 11.72
N GLN A 247 7.65 8.27 10.64
CA GLN A 247 7.36 8.93 9.37
C GLN A 247 7.57 7.94 8.23
N ILE A 248 6.66 7.93 7.28
CA ILE A 248 6.72 7.12 6.07
C ILE A 248 6.24 8.01 4.92
N ASN A 249 7.07 8.12 3.89
CA ASN A 249 6.70 8.65 2.59
C ASN A 249 7.42 7.83 1.53
N VAL A 250 6.68 6.89 0.93
CA VAL A 250 7.27 5.85 0.07
C VAL A 250 6.42 5.66 -1.18
N TRP A 251 7.09 5.58 -2.32
CA TRP A 251 6.49 5.14 -3.59
C TRP A 251 6.77 3.66 -3.80
N THR A 252 5.73 2.83 -3.90
CA THR A 252 5.85 1.41 -4.21
C THR A 252 5.57 1.19 -5.69
N PHE A 253 6.54 0.70 -6.45
CA PHE A 253 6.39 0.54 -7.89
C PHE A 253 5.48 -0.64 -8.20
N ASN A 254 4.52 -0.49 -9.11
CA ASN A 254 3.74 -1.64 -9.60
C ASN A 254 4.45 -2.37 -10.75
N THR A 255 5.68 -2.80 -10.48
CA THR A 255 6.59 -3.39 -11.45
C THR A 255 7.06 -4.76 -11.00
N GLN A 256 7.55 -5.57 -11.94
CA GLN A 256 8.24 -6.82 -11.68
C GLN A 256 9.44 -6.85 -12.63
N ALA A 257 10.66 -6.97 -12.10
CA ALA A 257 11.86 -7.01 -12.94
C ALA A 257 11.75 -8.12 -14.00
N GLY A 258 12.01 -7.80 -15.27
CA GLY A 258 11.85 -8.73 -16.40
C GLY A 258 10.41 -8.87 -16.94
N VAL A 259 9.48 -8.01 -16.51
CA VAL A 259 8.09 -8.01 -16.99
C VAL A 259 7.71 -6.63 -17.51
N LYS A 260 7.10 -6.58 -18.69
CA LYS A 260 6.43 -5.41 -19.24
C LYS A 260 4.92 -5.53 -19.03
N ILE A 261 4.33 -4.55 -18.35
CA ILE A 261 2.90 -4.49 -18.05
C ILE A 261 2.24 -3.45 -18.98
N ASN A 262 1.13 -3.83 -19.59
CA ASN A 262 0.19 -2.88 -20.18
C ASN A 262 -0.77 -2.42 -19.08
N TYR A 263 -0.54 -1.23 -18.52
CA TYR A 263 -1.33 -0.70 -17.40
C TYR A 263 -2.77 -0.32 -17.79
N HIS A 264 -3.06 -0.15 -19.08
CA HIS A 264 -4.43 0.07 -19.56
C HIS A 264 -5.28 -1.20 -19.44
N THR A 265 -4.70 -2.37 -19.67
CA THR A 265 -5.48 -3.63 -19.74
C THR A 265 -5.15 -4.60 -18.62
N GLY A 266 -3.99 -4.49 -17.98
CA GLY A 266 -3.44 -5.48 -17.03
C GLY A 266 -2.67 -6.63 -17.69
N GLN A 267 -2.65 -6.72 -19.01
CA GLN A 267 -1.85 -7.71 -19.72
C GLN A 267 -0.35 -7.52 -19.43
N ALA A 268 0.40 -8.63 -19.44
CA ALA A 268 1.83 -8.59 -19.22
C ALA A 268 2.58 -9.56 -20.12
N THR A 269 3.79 -9.19 -20.51
CA THR A 269 4.76 -10.04 -21.22
C THR A 269 6.05 -10.10 -20.42
N THR A 270 6.69 -11.27 -20.41
CA THR A 270 8.07 -11.39 -19.92
C THR A 270 9.01 -10.95 -21.03
N ASN A 271 10.09 -10.26 -20.66
CA ASN A 271 11.16 -9.90 -21.60
C ASN A 271 12.07 -11.09 -21.86
#